data_AF-A0A3S0U665-F1
#
_entry.id   AF-A0A3S0U665-F1
#
_cell.length_a   1.000
_cell.length_b   1.000
_cell.length_c   1.000
_cell.angle_alpha   90.00
_cell.angle_beta   90.00
_cell.angle_gamma   90.00
#
_symmetry.space_group_name_H-M   'P 1'
#
loop_
_entity.id
_entity.type
_entity.pdbx_description
1 polymer ?
#
loop_
_entity_poly.entity_id
_entity_poly.type
_entity_poly.pdbx_seq_one_letter_code
_entity_poly.pdbx_strand_id
1 'polypeptide(L)'
;MAVGIMASGFGGSAAADEAVATKAGESAVVPVSLAGRWVGRYYGYGRGKDAQDCGADGCGLTYDIVACKEGWCGITIKDDKSCGAVAVHLAADAKEGDAAFKGKLELAKGAAPYTVEAWYSADAETKAVQLHLLGDTGPELMLFRRSFPLEATFERAGDATCNIDKATS
;
A
#
# COMPACT_ATOMS: atom_id res chain seq x y z
N MET A 1 19.70 56.71 47.98
CA MET A 1 18.73 57.50 47.19
C MET A 1 18.72 56.95 45.78
N ALA A 2 17.51 56.78 45.21
CA ALA A 2 17.16 56.69 43.79
C ALA A 2 17.79 55.55 42.95
N VAL A 3 17.05 54.50 42.56
CA VAL A 3 16.11 54.38 41.41
C VAL A 3 16.78 53.62 40.26
N GLY A 4 16.19 52.47 39.87
CA GLY A 4 16.48 51.80 38.59
C GLY A 4 16.02 52.66 37.40
N ILE A 5 16.03 52.30 36.13
CA ILE A 5 15.49 51.14 35.44
C ILE A 5 16.13 51.16 34.04
N MET A 6 16.05 50.02 33.37
CA MET A 6 16.57 49.68 32.03
C MET A 6 16.11 50.60 30.89
N ALA A 7 16.92 50.69 29.83
CA ALA A 7 16.46 50.87 28.45
C ALA A 7 17.47 50.31 27.44
N SER A 8 16.90 49.82 26.34
CA SER A 8 17.39 48.87 25.35
C SER A 8 18.43 49.39 24.35
N GLY A 9 19.20 48.47 23.77
CA GLY A 9 19.97 48.71 22.54
C GLY A 9 20.12 47.43 21.72
N PHE A 10 19.40 47.35 20.60
CA PHE A 10 19.62 46.39 19.52
C PHE A 10 20.81 46.83 18.65
N GLY A 11 21.69 45.90 18.28
CA GLY A 11 22.73 46.09 17.26
C GLY A 11 23.59 44.83 17.11
N GLY A 12 23.44 44.11 15.99
CA GLY A 12 24.15 42.87 15.63
C GLY A 12 25.67 43.06 15.43
N SER A 13 26.50 42.03 15.24
CA SER A 13 26.24 40.72 14.60
C SER A 13 27.31 39.67 14.95
N ALA A 14 26.93 38.40 14.74
CA ALA A 14 27.73 37.18 14.50
C ALA A 14 28.56 36.63 15.68
N ALA A 15 28.00 35.87 16.64
CA ALA A 15 27.56 34.46 16.52
C ALA A 15 28.64 33.58 15.86
N ALA A 16 29.65 33.14 16.61
CA ALA A 16 29.62 32.00 17.55
C ALA A 16 29.14 30.71 16.87
N ASP A 17 30.16 29.92 16.55
CA ASP A 17 30.19 28.48 16.34
C ASP A 17 29.08 27.74 17.08
N GLU A 18 28.26 27.00 16.35
CA GLU A 18 27.73 25.71 16.76
C GLU A 18 27.06 25.10 15.53
N ALA A 19 27.86 24.32 14.79
CA ALA A 19 27.35 23.42 13.78
C ALA A 19 26.49 22.36 14.48
N VAL A 20 25.22 22.68 14.71
CA VAL A 20 24.19 21.68 14.97
C VAL A 20 24.07 20.88 13.68
N ALA A 21 24.80 19.77 13.64
CA ALA A 21 24.52 18.68 12.74
C ALA A 21 23.09 18.22 13.05
N THR A 22 22.12 18.80 12.35
CA THR A 22 20.81 18.19 12.15
C THR A 22 21.11 16.84 11.51
N LYS A 23 21.20 15.80 12.34
CA LYS A 23 20.86 14.46 11.89
C LYS A 23 19.42 14.57 11.44
N ALA A 24 19.23 14.90 10.16
CA ALA A 24 18.08 14.45 9.41
C ALA A 24 17.96 12.98 9.80
N GLY A 25 16.89 12.67 10.53
CA GLY A 25 16.54 11.30 10.82
C GLY A 25 16.56 10.61 9.48
N GLU A 26 17.57 9.77 9.29
CA GLU A 26 17.48 8.62 8.43
C GLU A 26 16.28 7.88 9.01
N SER A 27 15.08 8.22 8.51
CA SER A 27 13.93 7.35 8.60
C SER A 27 14.47 6.06 8.03
N ALA A 28 14.85 5.16 8.93
CA ALA A 28 15.23 3.81 8.56
C ALA A 28 14.08 3.36 7.68
N VAL A 29 14.32 3.29 6.37
CA VAL A 29 13.38 2.76 5.41
C VAL A 29 13.32 1.29 5.77
N VAL A 30 12.47 0.96 6.74
CA VAL A 30 12.22 -0.42 7.13
C VAL A 30 11.80 -1.09 5.84
N PRO A 31 12.53 -2.09 5.34
CA PRO A 31 12.17 -2.75 4.10
C PRO A 31 10.73 -3.21 4.23
N VAL A 32 9.87 -2.64 3.41
CA VAL A 32 8.44 -2.85 3.50
C VAL A 32 8.15 -4.27 3.06
N SER A 33 7.76 -5.11 4.00
CA SER A 33 7.33 -6.46 3.70
C SER A 33 5.82 -6.50 3.54
N LEU A 34 5.36 -6.85 2.34
CA LEU A 34 3.94 -7.15 2.09
C LEU A 34 3.57 -8.57 2.54
N ALA A 35 4.53 -9.36 3.01
CA ALA A 35 4.28 -10.75 3.41
C ALA A 35 3.19 -10.81 4.49
N GLY A 36 2.22 -11.70 4.30
CA GLY A 36 1.17 -11.93 5.29
C GLY A 36 -0.19 -12.22 4.68
N ARG A 37 -1.16 -12.44 5.56
CA ARG A 37 -2.58 -12.55 5.23
C ARG A 37 -3.23 -11.19 5.25
N TRP A 38 -3.94 -10.89 4.17
CA TRP A 38 -4.65 -9.64 3.94
C TRP A 38 -6.12 -9.96 3.68
N VAL A 39 -7.00 -9.36 4.47
CA VAL A 39 -8.46 -9.55 4.37
C VAL A 39 -9.06 -8.20 4.04
N GLY A 40 -9.88 -8.15 3.00
CA GLY A 40 -10.37 -6.88 2.52
C GLY A 40 -11.60 -7.00 1.66
N ARG A 41 -11.94 -5.87 1.06
CA ARG A 41 -13.05 -5.78 0.12
C ARG A 41 -12.62 -4.99 -1.09
N TYR A 42 -13.23 -5.29 -2.22
CA TYR A 42 -13.10 -4.49 -3.42
C TYR A 42 -14.43 -3.98 -3.93
N TYR A 43 -14.37 -2.83 -4.57
CA TYR A 43 -15.47 -2.13 -5.20
C TYR A 43 -15.15 -2.04 -6.69
N GLY A 44 -16.06 -2.56 -7.51
CA GLY A 44 -15.95 -2.50 -8.96
C GLY A 44 -16.83 -1.39 -9.50
N TYR A 45 -16.25 -0.22 -9.80
CA TYR A 45 -17.01 0.87 -10.41
C TYR A 45 -17.15 0.66 -11.92
N GLY A 46 -18.36 0.90 -12.44
CA GLY A 46 -18.63 0.94 -13.89
C GLY A 46 -18.62 -0.40 -14.63
N ARG A 47 -18.80 -1.53 -13.93
CA ARG A 47 -18.85 -2.84 -14.60
C ARG A 47 -20.23 -3.13 -15.23
N GLY A 48 -20.19 -3.80 -16.39
CA GLY A 48 -21.38 -4.27 -17.10
C GLY A 48 -22.11 -5.41 -16.38
N LYS A 49 -23.29 -5.77 -16.91
CA LYS A 49 -24.31 -6.67 -16.31
C LYS A 49 -23.83 -8.07 -15.87
N ASP A 50 -22.62 -8.47 -16.26
CA ASP A 50 -22.02 -9.77 -16.01
C ASP A 50 -21.00 -9.77 -14.86
N ALA A 51 -20.68 -8.60 -14.31
CA ALA A 51 -19.93 -8.53 -13.06
C ALA A 51 -20.87 -8.83 -11.90
N GLN A 52 -20.47 -9.73 -10.98
CA GLN A 52 -21.15 -9.85 -9.70
C GLN A 52 -21.30 -8.46 -9.10
N ASP A 53 -22.56 -8.05 -8.91
CA ASP A 53 -22.93 -6.87 -8.14
C ASP A 53 -22.48 -7.11 -6.70
N CYS A 54 -21.21 -6.78 -6.45
CA CYS A 54 -20.70 -6.52 -5.13
C CYS A 54 -21.60 -5.39 -4.61
N GLY A 55 -22.59 -5.72 -3.77
CA GLY A 55 -23.55 -4.75 -3.24
C GLY A 55 -22.85 -3.59 -2.52
N ALA A 56 -23.61 -2.76 -1.81
CA ALA A 56 -23.04 -1.61 -1.08
C ALA A 56 -21.88 -1.98 -0.14
N ASP A 57 -21.84 -3.23 0.33
CA ASP A 57 -20.82 -3.75 1.22
C ASP A 57 -19.48 -4.12 0.55
N GLY A 58 -19.40 -4.15 -0.79
CA GLY A 58 -18.21 -4.59 -1.54
C GLY A 58 -18.05 -6.12 -1.59
N CYS A 59 -17.19 -6.63 -2.46
CA CYS A 59 -16.92 -8.06 -2.55
C CYS A 59 -15.73 -8.42 -1.66
N GLY A 60 -15.92 -9.39 -0.77
CA GLY A 60 -14.86 -9.89 0.10
C GLY A 60 -13.75 -10.58 -0.70
N LEU A 61 -12.51 -10.23 -0.38
CA LEU A 61 -11.32 -10.89 -0.91
C LEU A 61 -10.34 -11.14 0.23
N THR A 62 -9.72 -12.31 0.20
CA THR A 62 -8.62 -12.64 1.10
C THR A 62 -7.44 -13.12 0.28
N TYR A 63 -6.27 -12.55 0.55
CA TYR A 63 -5.02 -12.89 -0.10
C TYR A 63 -3.95 -13.24 0.93
N ASP A 64 -3.24 -14.32 0.67
CA ASP A 64 -1.94 -14.56 1.29
C ASP A 64 -0.86 -14.05 0.34
N ILE A 65 -0.19 -12.96 0.74
CA ILE A 65 0.90 -12.36 -0.02
C ILE A 65 2.22 -12.96 0.46
N VAL A 66 3.00 -13.49 -0.48
CA VAL A 66 4.31 -14.08 -0.26
C VAL A 66 5.32 -13.52 -1.25
N ALA A 67 6.60 -13.57 -0.91
CA ALA A 67 7.66 -13.22 -1.84
C ALA A 67 7.71 -14.24 -2.99
N CYS A 68 7.85 -13.76 -4.22
CA CYS A 68 8.05 -14.56 -5.42
C CYS A 68 9.21 -14.00 -6.25
N LYS A 69 9.55 -14.68 -7.35
CA LYS A 69 10.80 -14.44 -8.10
C LYS A 69 11.00 -12.98 -8.57
N GLU A 70 9.91 -12.28 -8.87
CA GLU A 70 9.92 -10.91 -9.39
C GLU A 70 9.27 -9.88 -8.42
N GLY A 71 9.03 -10.26 -7.16
CA GLY A 71 8.45 -9.37 -6.15
C GLY A 71 7.50 -10.07 -5.20
N TRP A 72 6.24 -9.67 -5.23
CA TRP A 72 5.20 -10.15 -4.33
C TRP A 72 4.07 -10.81 -5.11
N CYS A 73 3.66 -11.98 -4.64
CA CYS A 73 2.58 -12.72 -5.25
C CYS A 73 1.48 -12.98 -4.22
N GLY A 74 0.25 -12.63 -4.56
CA GLY A 74 -0.92 -12.84 -3.71
C GLY A 74 -1.74 -14.05 -4.16
N ILE A 75 -1.89 -15.02 -3.27
CA ILE A 75 -2.65 -16.24 -3.46
C ILE A 75 -4.05 -16.02 -2.89
N THR A 76 -5.09 -16.24 -3.69
CA THR A 76 -6.47 -16.12 -3.19
C THR A 76 -6.75 -17.18 -2.14
N ILE A 77 -7.36 -16.80 -1.02
CA ILE A 77 -7.92 -17.73 -0.05
C ILE A 77 -9.41 -17.89 -0.34
N LYS A 78 -9.83 -19.13 -0.58
CA LYS A 78 -11.24 -19.45 -0.83
C LYS A 78 -12.03 -19.51 0.47
N ASP A 79 -13.36 -19.55 0.38
CA ASP A 79 -14.26 -19.63 1.55
C ASP A 79 -14.02 -20.86 2.43
N ASP A 80 -13.57 -21.97 1.83
CA ASP A 80 -13.17 -23.19 2.55
C ASP A 80 -11.78 -23.10 3.20
N LYS A 81 -11.16 -21.91 3.18
CA LYS A 81 -9.80 -21.60 3.64
C LYS A 81 -8.69 -22.33 2.88
N SER A 82 -9.01 -22.94 1.73
CA SER A 82 -7.99 -23.55 0.86
C SER A 82 -7.24 -22.51 0.05
N CYS A 83 -6.01 -22.84 -0.32
CA CYS A 83 -5.20 -22.03 -1.23
C CYS A 83 -5.78 -22.09 -2.65
N GLY A 84 -6.02 -20.93 -3.22
CA GLY A 84 -6.47 -20.73 -4.59
C GLY A 84 -5.32 -20.51 -5.57
N ALA A 85 -5.64 -19.85 -6.68
CA ALA A 85 -4.65 -19.44 -7.67
C ALA A 85 -3.90 -18.19 -7.21
N VAL A 86 -2.74 -17.95 -7.81
CA VAL A 86 -2.06 -16.66 -7.72
C VAL A 86 -2.86 -15.65 -8.53
N ALA A 87 -3.37 -14.62 -7.86
CA ALA A 87 -4.23 -13.59 -8.44
C ALA A 87 -3.50 -12.23 -8.52
N VAL A 88 -2.61 -11.95 -7.58
CA VAL A 88 -1.88 -10.69 -7.50
C VAL A 88 -0.41 -10.93 -7.82
N HIS A 89 0.16 -10.07 -8.65
CA HIS A 89 1.60 -10.00 -8.88
C HIS A 89 2.01 -8.53 -8.75
N LEU A 90 2.88 -8.20 -7.81
CA LEU A 90 3.42 -6.85 -7.61
C LEU A 90 4.95 -6.91 -7.72
N ALA A 91 5.55 -5.85 -8.26
CA ALA A 91 7.00 -5.70 -8.28
C ALA A 91 7.59 -5.61 -6.87
N ALA A 92 8.84 -6.03 -6.72
CA ALA A 92 9.57 -5.97 -5.43
C ALA A 92 9.81 -4.53 -4.96
N ASP A 93 10.07 -3.64 -5.92
CA ASP A 93 10.50 -2.27 -5.65
C ASP A 93 9.31 -1.31 -5.74
N ALA A 94 9.01 -0.64 -4.62
CA ALA A 94 8.24 0.59 -4.68
C ALA A 94 9.12 1.67 -5.32
N LYS A 95 8.63 2.38 -6.35
CA LYS A 95 9.41 3.51 -6.91
C LYS A 95 9.60 4.55 -5.81
N GLU A 96 10.86 4.96 -5.63
CA GLU A 96 11.31 5.89 -4.60
C GLU A 96 10.50 7.21 -4.69
N GLY A 97 9.75 7.54 -3.63
CA GLY A 97 8.89 8.71 -3.55
C GLY A 97 7.48 8.46 -3.01
N ASP A 98 6.86 7.30 -3.32
CA ASP A 98 5.41 7.10 -3.13
C ASP A 98 5.00 5.79 -2.44
N ALA A 99 5.94 4.93 -2.00
CA ALA A 99 5.65 3.65 -1.32
C ALA A 99 4.62 2.75 -2.06
N ALA A 100 4.58 2.85 -3.39
CA ALA A 100 3.58 2.20 -4.22
C ALA A 100 4.21 1.09 -5.09
N PHE A 101 3.68 -0.13 -4.96
CA PHE A 101 4.04 -1.34 -5.69
C PHE A 101 3.16 -1.49 -6.92
N LYS A 102 3.77 -1.53 -8.11
CA LYS A 102 3.04 -1.71 -9.38
C LYS A 102 2.91 -3.18 -9.74
N GLY A 103 1.83 -3.54 -10.40
CA GLY A 103 1.58 -4.93 -10.73
C GLY A 103 0.32 -5.22 -11.50
N LYS A 104 -0.14 -6.47 -11.38
CA LYS A 104 -1.36 -6.99 -12.00
C LYS A 104 -2.22 -7.73 -11.00
N LEU A 105 -3.53 -7.61 -11.16
CA LEU A 105 -4.54 -8.37 -10.42
C LEU A 105 -5.48 -9.08 -11.39
N GLU A 106 -5.61 -10.39 -11.23
CA GLU A 106 -6.62 -11.21 -11.90
C GLU A 106 -7.67 -11.64 -10.86
N LEU A 107 -8.90 -11.10 -10.96
CA LEU A 107 -9.96 -11.38 -9.97
C LEU A 107 -10.48 -12.82 -10.03
N ALA A 108 -10.44 -13.44 -11.21
CA ALA A 108 -10.87 -14.81 -11.44
C ALA A 108 -10.04 -15.42 -12.55
N LYS A 109 -9.79 -16.73 -12.46
CA LYS A 109 -8.94 -17.43 -13.43
C LYS A 109 -9.37 -17.16 -14.88
N GLY A 110 -8.50 -16.58 -15.68
CA GLY A 110 -8.74 -16.25 -17.09
C GLY A 110 -9.58 -14.98 -17.34
N ALA A 111 -9.88 -14.21 -16.29
CA ALA A 111 -10.42 -12.86 -16.45
C ALA A 111 -9.33 -11.91 -16.98
N ALA A 112 -9.76 -10.82 -17.62
CA ALA A 112 -8.82 -9.78 -18.02
C ALA A 112 -8.13 -9.20 -16.76
N PRO A 113 -6.79 -9.18 -16.70
CA PRO A 113 -6.08 -8.65 -15.55
C PRO A 113 -6.22 -7.13 -15.48
N TYR A 114 -6.38 -6.60 -14.27
CA TYR A 114 -6.23 -5.19 -13.97
C TYR A 114 -4.75 -4.86 -13.82
N THR A 115 -4.32 -3.74 -14.38
CA THR A 115 -3.07 -3.09 -13.99
C THR A 115 -3.29 -2.39 -12.67
N VAL A 116 -2.54 -2.76 -11.63
CA VAL A 116 -2.73 -2.25 -10.27
C VAL A 116 -1.52 -1.52 -9.72
N GLU A 117 -1.78 -0.63 -8.79
CA GLU A 117 -0.81 0.02 -7.93
C GLU A 117 -1.30 -0.15 -6.49
N ALA A 118 -0.42 -0.70 -5.67
CA ALA A 118 -0.70 -1.04 -4.29
C ALA A 118 0.17 -0.21 -3.38
N TRP A 119 -0.38 0.38 -2.33
CA TRP A 119 0.41 1.05 -1.31
C TRP A 119 -0.17 0.72 0.06
N TYR A 120 0.66 0.80 1.09
CA TYR A 120 0.21 0.52 2.44
C TYR A 120 0.24 1.79 3.28
N SER A 121 -0.71 1.90 4.20
CA SER A 121 -0.80 2.97 5.18
C SER A 121 -1.07 2.37 6.55
N ALA A 122 -0.52 2.97 7.59
CA ALA A 122 -0.97 2.69 8.95
C ALA A 122 -2.14 3.62 9.26
N ASP A 123 -3.25 3.05 9.72
CA ASP A 123 -4.35 3.84 10.25
C ASP A 123 -3.88 4.64 11.47
N ALA A 124 -4.23 5.93 11.52
CA ALA A 124 -3.67 6.84 12.51
C ALA A 124 -4.14 6.51 13.94
N GLU A 125 -5.36 6.00 14.09
CA GLU A 125 -6.04 5.75 15.36
C GLU A 125 -5.80 4.33 15.87
N THR A 126 -6.07 3.34 15.02
CA THR A 126 -5.98 1.91 15.36
C THR A 126 -4.58 1.34 15.19
N LYS A 127 -3.70 2.05 14.47
CA LYS A 127 -2.38 1.55 14.04
C LYS A 127 -2.45 0.29 13.18
N ALA A 128 -3.64 -0.06 12.67
CA ALA A 128 -3.81 -1.18 11.75
C ALA A 128 -3.09 -0.87 10.43
N VAL A 129 -2.34 -1.85 9.91
CA VAL A 129 -1.71 -1.72 8.60
C VAL A 129 -2.73 -2.10 7.54
N GLN A 130 -3.01 -1.16 6.65
CA GLN A 130 -3.90 -1.31 5.52
C GLN A 130 -3.11 -1.35 4.22
N LEU A 131 -3.55 -2.17 3.29
CA LEU A 131 -3.05 -2.24 1.92
C LEU A 131 -4.18 -1.78 0.99
N HIS A 132 -3.91 -0.74 0.21
CA HIS A 132 -4.83 -0.19 -0.78
C HIS A 132 -4.37 -0.60 -2.16
N LEU A 133 -5.29 -1.07 -3.00
CA LEU A 133 -5.07 -1.40 -4.41
C LEU A 133 -6.00 -0.54 -5.26
N LEU A 134 -5.42 0.23 -6.18
CA LEU A 134 -6.15 0.81 -7.30
C LEU A 134 -5.83 0.05 -8.55
N GLY A 135 -6.85 -0.26 -9.35
CA GLY A 135 -6.72 -1.02 -10.57
C GLY A 135 -7.45 -0.40 -11.75
N ASP A 136 -6.85 -0.58 -12.91
CA ASP A 136 -7.41 -0.18 -14.19
C ASP A 136 -7.38 -1.30 -15.22
N THR A 137 -8.30 -1.27 -16.19
CA THR A 137 -8.37 -2.25 -17.28
C THR A 137 -7.43 -1.93 -18.46
N GLY A 138 -6.82 -0.75 -18.48
CA GLY A 138 -5.81 -0.34 -19.45
C GLY A 138 -4.39 -0.83 -19.13
N PRO A 139 -3.44 -0.61 -20.05
CA PRO A 139 -2.05 -1.06 -19.89
C PRO A 139 -1.30 -0.32 -18.77
N GLU A 140 -1.77 0.87 -18.38
CA GLU A 140 -1.21 1.69 -17.32
C GLU A 140 -2.33 2.32 -16.49
N LEU A 141 -2.04 2.59 -15.22
CA LEU A 141 -2.91 3.39 -14.37
C LEU A 141 -2.92 4.83 -14.84
N MET A 142 -4.07 5.27 -15.36
CA MET A 142 -4.27 6.67 -15.71
C MET A 142 -4.68 7.44 -14.44
N LEU A 143 -3.67 7.97 -13.74
CA LEU A 143 -3.79 8.71 -12.47
C LEU A 143 -4.80 9.89 -12.51
N PHE A 144 -5.10 10.44 -13.69
CA PHE A 144 -6.05 11.56 -13.86
C PHE A 144 -7.50 11.14 -14.12
N ARG A 145 -7.86 9.87 -13.92
CA ARG A 145 -9.26 9.45 -14.00
C ARG A 145 -10.03 9.82 -12.74
N ARG A 146 -11.31 10.15 -12.93
CA ARG A 146 -12.23 10.52 -11.84
C ARG A 146 -12.64 9.33 -10.95
N SER A 147 -12.40 8.10 -11.41
CA SER A 147 -12.77 6.86 -10.75
C SER A 147 -11.96 5.71 -11.34
N PHE A 148 -11.52 4.77 -10.51
CA PHE A 148 -10.85 3.56 -10.98
C PHE A 148 -11.83 2.39 -11.08
N PRO A 149 -11.75 1.55 -12.14
CA PRO A 149 -12.58 0.36 -12.28
C PRO A 149 -12.48 -0.63 -11.13
N LEU A 150 -11.36 -0.61 -10.40
CA LEU A 150 -11.12 -1.44 -9.23
C LEU A 150 -10.52 -0.57 -8.12
N GLU A 151 -11.15 -0.58 -6.96
CA GLU A 151 -10.58 -0.05 -5.72
C GLU A 151 -10.75 -1.10 -4.63
N ALA A 152 -9.68 -1.43 -3.92
CA ALA A 152 -9.72 -2.42 -2.87
C ALA A 152 -8.89 -2.00 -1.66
N THR A 153 -9.41 -2.28 -0.47
CA THR A 153 -8.74 -2.01 0.80
C THR A 153 -8.70 -3.29 1.60
N PHE A 154 -7.50 -3.63 2.09
CA PHE A 154 -7.23 -4.82 2.88
C PHE A 154 -6.60 -4.44 4.20
N GLU A 155 -6.91 -5.22 5.23
CA GLU A 155 -6.29 -5.14 6.54
C GLU A 155 -5.42 -6.37 6.78
N ARG A 156 -4.28 -6.16 7.43
CA ARG A 156 -3.38 -7.26 7.77
C ARG A 156 -4.00 -8.12 8.88
N ALA A 157 -4.30 -9.38 8.56
CA ALA A 157 -4.97 -10.31 9.46
C ALA A 157 -4.04 -11.39 10.05
N GLY A 158 -2.76 -11.42 9.66
CA GLY A 158 -1.75 -12.31 10.23
C GLY A 158 -0.70 -12.74 9.23
N ASP A 159 -0.08 -13.89 9.48
CA ASP A 159 0.90 -14.50 8.58
C ASP A 159 0.21 -15.27 7.43
N ALA A 160 0.90 -15.34 6.29
CA ALA A 160 0.46 -16.13 5.15
C ALA A 160 0.55 -17.62 5.49
N THR A 161 -0.49 -18.40 5.19
CA THR A 161 -0.48 -19.86 5.33
C THR A 161 -0.25 -20.56 4.00
N CYS A 162 -0.69 -19.94 2.91
CA CYS A 162 -0.45 -20.42 1.56
C CYS A 162 0.93 -20.01 1.08
N ASN A 163 1.61 -20.93 0.41
CA ASN A 163 2.93 -20.72 -0.16
C ASN A 163 2.89 -21.04 -1.66
N ILE A 164 3.69 -20.36 -2.44
CA ILE A 164 3.91 -20.71 -3.85
C ILE A 164 4.96 -21.81 -3.87
N ASP A 165 4.60 -22.99 -4.38
CA ASP A 165 5.59 -24.00 -4.73
C ASP A 165 6.57 -23.41 -5.73
N LYS A 166 7.87 -23.56 -5.44
CA LYS A 166 8.99 -23.03 -6.23
C LYS A 166 8.95 -23.43 -7.72
N ALA A 167 8.12 -24.42 -8.08
CA ALA A 167 7.90 -24.89 -9.45
C ALA A 167 6.98 -23.99 -10.29
N THR A 168 6.18 -23.14 -9.66
CA THR A 168 5.29 -22.15 -10.32
C THR A 168 5.79 -20.72 -10.13
N SER A 169 7.04 -20.54 -9.69
CA SER A 169 7.77 -19.26 -9.55
C SER A 169 8.69 -18.96 -10.73
#